data_AF-A0A2W1H5Q6-F1
#
_entry.id   AF-A0A2W1H5Q6-F1
#
_cell.length_a   1.000
_cell.length_b   1.000
_cell.length_c   1.000
_cell.angle_alpha   90.00
_cell.angle_beta   90.00
_cell.angle_gamma   90.00
#
_symmetry.space_group_name_H-M   'P 1'
#
loop_
_entity.id
_entity.type
_entity.pdbx_description
1 polymer ?
#
loop_
_entity_poly.entity_id
_entity_poly.type
_entity_poly.pdbx_seq_one_letter_code
_entity_poly.pdbx_strand_id
1 'polypeptide(L)'
;MLALALLSALFGLTVFAELIDIQFPHMLLPLKEAQPNIAFKTQPDATVSLNSQTGDEQWTAVNFDVPDHGNTHCHVNFHLNTNKLKSAPVGLKGQAPFAINISRIEPTLVNGGTTWNTKPATIEHVAIFILDKDLGTSEIFGKWFDCPKGVAQFIIHPAGARDLEAYWYELDYTMADGGPHGITLEMFAR
;
A
#
# COMPACT_ATOMS: atom_id res chain seq x y z
N MET A 1 59.33 18.74 -8.12
CA MET A 1 58.27 18.81 -7.09
C MET A 1 56.94 18.66 -7.80
N LEU A 2 56.29 17.54 -7.53
CA LEU A 2 55.08 17.04 -8.15
C LEU A 2 53.90 17.57 -7.34
N ALA A 3 53.18 18.57 -7.84
CA ALA A 3 51.99 19.07 -7.16
C ALA A 3 51.05 19.73 -8.18
N LEU A 4 50.16 18.94 -8.79
CA LEU A 4 48.89 19.41 -9.32
C LEU A 4 47.93 18.21 -9.45
N ALA A 5 47.63 17.62 -8.30
CA ALA A 5 46.40 16.86 -8.11
C ALA A 5 45.34 17.88 -7.67
N LEU A 6 44.45 18.28 -8.59
CA LEU A 6 43.25 19.02 -8.22
C LEU A 6 42.06 18.55 -9.05
N LEU A 7 41.13 17.92 -8.32
CA LEU A 7 39.68 18.14 -8.44
C LEU A 7 39.06 17.96 -9.83
N SER A 8 38.71 16.72 -10.14
CA SER A 8 37.44 16.42 -10.83
C SER A 8 36.58 15.50 -9.95
N ALA A 9 36.48 15.88 -8.67
CA ALA A 9 35.43 15.45 -7.76
C ALA A 9 34.41 16.59 -7.69
N LEU A 10 33.41 16.58 -8.58
CA LEU A 10 32.18 17.39 -8.66
C LEU A 10 31.70 17.11 -10.09
N PHE A 11 30.69 16.29 -10.40
CA PHE A 11 29.30 16.37 -9.99
C PHE A 11 28.70 14.95 -10.01
N GLY A 12 28.66 14.30 -8.85
CA GLY A 12 27.67 13.25 -8.60
C GLY A 12 26.44 13.92 -8.01
N LEU A 13 25.63 14.60 -8.83
CA LEU A 13 24.30 15.00 -8.39
C LEU A 13 23.50 13.70 -8.23
N THR A 14 23.48 13.16 -7.01
CA THR A 14 22.44 12.22 -6.61
C THR A 14 21.13 12.97 -6.72
N VAL A 15 20.39 12.72 -7.81
CA VAL A 15 19.01 13.16 -7.96
C VAL A 15 18.23 12.45 -6.87
N PHE A 16 18.01 13.12 -5.75
CA PHE A 16 17.10 12.64 -4.72
C PHE A 16 15.70 12.87 -5.28
N ALA A 17 14.94 11.79 -5.50
CA ALA A 17 13.53 11.89 -5.77
C ALA A 17 12.88 12.60 -4.57
N GLU A 18 12.35 13.80 -4.77
CA GLU A 18 11.72 14.60 -3.72
C GLU A 18 10.26 14.15 -3.58
N LEU A 19 9.87 13.75 -2.37
CA LEU A 19 8.47 13.45 -2.06
C LEU A 19 7.68 14.76 -2.16
N ILE A 20 6.75 14.82 -3.10
CA ILE A 20 5.93 16.01 -3.35
C ILE A 20 4.53 15.87 -2.78
N ASP A 21 4.02 14.65 -2.67
CA ASP A 21 2.64 14.43 -2.23
C ASP A 21 2.44 13.01 -1.67
N ILE A 22 1.49 12.88 -0.75
CA ILE A 22 1.04 11.61 -0.19
C ILE A 22 -0.47 11.57 -0.33
N GLN A 23 -0.97 10.61 -1.09
CA GLN A 23 -2.40 10.38 -1.24
C GLN A 23 -2.84 9.21 -0.36
N PHE A 24 -4.01 9.38 0.24
CA PHE A 24 -4.72 8.37 1.02
C PHE A 24 -5.85 7.79 0.18
N PRO A 25 -6.21 6.51 0.36
CA PRO A 25 -7.25 5.90 -0.45
C PRO A 25 -8.60 6.52 -0.08
N HIS A 26 -9.36 6.96 -1.08
CA HIS A 26 -10.73 7.42 -0.86
C HIS A 26 -11.76 6.27 -0.92
N MET A 27 -11.30 5.06 -1.28
CA MET A 27 -12.13 3.88 -1.41
C MET A 27 -11.40 2.64 -0.89
N LEU A 28 -12.05 1.91 0.01
CA LEU A 28 -11.63 0.60 0.52
C LEU A 28 -12.77 -0.39 0.32
N LEU A 29 -12.62 -1.33 -0.62
CA LEU A 29 -13.64 -2.33 -0.93
C LEU A 29 -13.22 -3.71 -0.43
N PRO A 30 -13.97 -4.34 0.48
CA PRO A 30 -13.81 -5.75 0.79
C PRO A 30 -14.15 -6.60 -0.43
N LEU A 31 -13.27 -7.54 -0.78
CA LEU A 31 -13.51 -8.58 -1.76
C LEU A 31 -13.43 -9.92 -1.04
N LYS A 32 -14.57 -10.58 -0.83
CA LYS A 32 -14.67 -11.79 0.00
C LYS A 32 -14.97 -13.00 -0.87
N GLU A 33 -14.11 -14.02 -0.82
CA GLU A 33 -14.31 -15.25 -1.56
C GLU A 33 -15.56 -16.01 -1.12
N ALA A 34 -15.80 -16.08 0.20
CA ALA A 34 -17.00 -16.71 0.77
C ALA A 34 -18.31 -15.99 0.39
N GLN A 35 -18.24 -14.78 -0.16
CA GLN A 35 -19.39 -13.98 -0.59
C GLN A 35 -19.15 -13.41 -1.99
N PRO A 36 -18.96 -14.27 -3.02
CA PRO A 36 -18.20 -13.88 -4.20
C PRO A 36 -18.97 -12.98 -5.17
N ASN A 37 -20.29 -12.88 -4.98
CA ASN A 37 -21.21 -12.03 -5.76
C ASN A 37 -21.75 -10.83 -4.97
N ILE A 38 -21.33 -10.65 -3.71
CA ILE A 38 -21.74 -9.48 -2.93
C ILE A 38 -20.80 -8.32 -3.27
N ALA A 39 -21.39 -7.20 -3.68
CA ALA A 39 -20.67 -5.95 -3.90
C ALA A 39 -20.75 -5.10 -2.64
N PHE A 40 -19.62 -4.92 -1.98
CA PHE A 40 -19.54 -4.07 -0.79
C PHE A 40 -19.33 -2.61 -1.21
N LYS A 41 -19.90 -1.70 -0.44
CA LYS A 41 -19.54 -0.27 -0.53
C LYS A 41 -18.23 -0.02 0.19
N THR A 42 -17.64 1.15 -0.05
CA THR A 42 -16.47 1.62 0.69
C THR A 42 -16.66 1.49 2.19
N GLN A 43 -15.62 1.00 2.87
CA GLN A 43 -15.55 0.87 4.32
C GLN A 43 -14.52 1.86 4.88
N PRO A 44 -14.63 2.26 6.17
CA PRO A 44 -13.63 3.08 6.84
C PRO A 44 -12.40 2.26 7.32
N ASP A 45 -12.55 0.95 7.34
CA ASP A 45 -11.54 -0.03 7.74
C ASP A 45 -11.35 -1.09 6.66
N ALA A 46 -10.28 -1.85 6.80
CA ALA A 46 -9.90 -2.88 5.85
C ALA A 46 -9.48 -4.16 6.56
N THR A 47 -9.63 -5.28 5.85
CA THR A 47 -9.13 -6.58 6.31
C THR A 47 -8.61 -7.37 5.13
N VAL A 48 -7.46 -7.99 5.34
CA VAL A 48 -6.86 -8.96 4.44
C VAL A 48 -6.71 -10.27 5.21
N SER A 49 -7.27 -11.35 4.70
CA SER A 49 -7.20 -12.64 5.39
C SER A 49 -7.11 -13.83 4.45
N LEU A 50 -6.51 -14.89 4.97
CA LEU A 50 -6.51 -16.24 4.42
C LEU A 50 -6.75 -17.22 5.56
N ASN A 51 -7.70 -18.12 5.39
CA ASN A 51 -7.82 -19.34 6.18
C ASN A 51 -7.21 -20.50 5.40
N SER A 52 -6.04 -20.99 5.80
CA SER A 52 -5.32 -22.05 5.11
C SER A 52 -6.03 -23.42 5.17
N GLN A 53 -6.99 -23.60 6.08
CA GLN A 53 -7.77 -24.84 6.18
C GLN A 53 -8.91 -24.89 5.16
N THR A 54 -9.59 -23.77 4.95
CA THR A 54 -10.73 -23.69 4.01
C THR A 54 -10.32 -23.17 2.64
N GLY A 55 -9.18 -22.47 2.55
CA GLY A 55 -8.76 -21.71 1.38
C GLY A 55 -9.46 -20.36 1.24
N ASP A 56 -10.39 -20.01 2.14
CA ASP A 56 -11.17 -18.78 2.02
C ASP A 56 -10.27 -17.54 2.18
N GLU A 57 -10.35 -16.64 1.20
CA GLU A 57 -9.65 -15.37 1.22
C GLU A 57 -10.59 -14.16 1.34
N GLN A 58 -10.07 -13.12 1.99
CA GLN A 58 -10.59 -11.76 1.90
C GLN A 58 -9.47 -10.82 1.47
N TRP A 59 -9.71 -10.09 0.40
CA TRP A 59 -8.82 -9.04 -0.10
C TRP A 59 -9.44 -7.67 0.17
N THR A 60 -8.61 -6.63 0.09
CA THR A 60 -9.07 -5.24 0.08
C THR A 60 -8.64 -4.59 -1.23
N ALA A 61 -9.59 -4.10 -2.01
CA ALA A 61 -9.32 -3.27 -3.17
C ALA A 61 -9.33 -1.80 -2.78
N VAL A 62 -8.42 -1.00 -3.34
CA VAL A 62 -8.24 0.40 -2.99
C VAL A 62 -8.13 1.29 -4.23
N ASN A 63 -8.59 2.53 -4.11
CA ASN A 63 -8.43 3.56 -5.14
C ASN A 63 -7.89 4.86 -4.54
N PHE A 64 -6.93 5.43 -5.26
CA PHE A 64 -6.38 6.75 -5.01
C PHE A 64 -6.73 7.70 -6.16
N ASP A 65 -6.99 8.96 -5.83
CA ASP A 65 -6.92 10.05 -6.81
C ASP A 65 -5.46 10.43 -7.01
N VAL A 66 -5.07 10.62 -8.28
CA VAL A 66 -3.71 11.02 -8.65
C VAL A 66 -3.76 12.41 -9.24
N PRO A 67 -3.39 13.46 -8.46
CA PRO A 67 -3.37 14.83 -8.95
C PRO A 67 -2.30 15.00 -10.03
N ASP A 68 -2.50 15.96 -10.94
CA ASP A 68 -1.58 16.26 -12.05
C ASP A 68 -0.74 17.50 -11.69
N HIS A 69 0.25 17.31 -10.82
CA HIS A 69 1.08 18.39 -10.26
C HIS A 69 2.58 18.10 -10.35
N GLY A 70 3.04 17.52 -11.46
CA GLY A 70 4.47 17.25 -11.69
C GLY A 70 5.00 15.97 -11.03
N ASN A 71 4.09 15.16 -10.48
CA ASN A 71 4.35 13.78 -10.08
C ASN A 71 4.76 12.94 -11.30
N THR A 72 5.97 12.43 -11.26
CA THR A 72 6.50 11.58 -12.34
C THR A 72 6.61 10.13 -11.91
N HIS A 73 6.91 9.89 -10.63
CA HIS A 73 7.06 8.55 -10.07
C HIS A 73 6.22 8.37 -8.82
N CYS A 74 5.62 7.21 -8.73
CA CYS A 74 4.76 6.79 -7.64
C CYS A 74 5.34 5.55 -6.97
N HIS A 75 5.11 5.46 -5.67
CA HIS A 75 5.44 4.32 -4.84
C HIS A 75 4.29 4.04 -3.89
N VAL A 76 3.90 2.78 -3.75
CA VAL A 76 2.88 2.40 -2.77
C VAL A 76 3.59 2.02 -1.48
N ASN A 77 3.13 2.58 -0.38
CA ASN A 77 3.64 2.27 0.95
C ASN A 77 2.51 1.78 1.87
N PHE A 78 2.88 1.06 2.93
CA PHE A 78 1.95 0.62 3.95
C PHE A 78 2.53 0.91 5.32
N HIS A 79 1.77 1.61 6.16
CA HIS A 79 2.23 2.15 7.43
C HIS A 79 1.45 1.53 8.58
N LEU A 80 2.16 1.19 9.66
CA LEU A 80 1.54 0.93 10.95
C LEU A 80 2.08 1.93 11.95
N ASN A 81 1.30 2.97 12.25
CA ASN A 81 1.60 3.89 13.33
C ASN A 81 1.66 3.15 14.69
N THR A 82 2.85 3.11 15.29
CA THR A 82 3.14 2.46 16.58
C THR A 82 3.12 3.43 17.78
N ASN A 83 2.71 4.68 17.56
CA ASN A 83 2.55 5.66 18.63
C ASN A 83 1.42 5.25 19.57
N LYS A 84 1.80 4.80 20.76
CA LYS A 84 0.89 4.32 21.80
C LYS A 84 -0.15 5.37 22.22
N LEU A 85 0.17 6.66 22.10
CA LEU A 85 -0.77 7.74 22.44
C LEU A 85 -1.92 7.87 21.43
N LYS A 86 -1.69 7.49 20.17
CA LYS A 86 -2.73 7.45 19.13
C LYS A 86 -3.51 6.16 19.14
N SER A 87 -2.87 5.05 19.51
CA SER A 87 -3.52 3.73 19.57
C SER A 87 -4.27 3.40 18.27
N ALA A 88 -3.60 3.61 17.14
CA ALA A 88 -4.16 3.34 15.81
C ALA A 88 -4.69 1.89 15.75
N PRO A 89 -5.96 1.65 15.37
CA PRO A 89 -6.54 0.32 15.49
C PRO A 89 -5.92 -0.65 14.46
N VAL A 90 -5.25 -1.69 14.98
CA VAL A 90 -4.67 -2.76 14.18
C VAL A 90 -4.94 -4.12 14.81
N GLY A 91 -5.21 -5.12 13.99
CA GLY A 91 -5.35 -6.52 14.42
C GLY A 91 -4.51 -7.42 13.53
N LEU A 92 -3.62 -8.22 14.13
CA LEU A 92 -2.86 -9.26 13.43
C LEU A 92 -3.16 -10.61 14.09
N LYS A 93 -3.68 -11.57 13.31
CA LYS A 93 -3.93 -12.95 13.75
C LYS A 93 -3.44 -13.94 12.71
N GLY A 94 -3.25 -15.19 13.13
CA GLY A 94 -2.72 -16.26 12.28
C GLY A 94 -1.24 -16.55 12.57
N GLN A 95 -0.49 -16.90 11.53
CA GLN A 95 0.90 -17.35 11.63
C GLN A 95 1.86 -16.29 11.06
N ALA A 96 2.80 -15.84 11.89
CA ALA A 96 3.85 -14.94 11.44
C ALA A 96 4.77 -15.61 10.36
N PRO A 97 5.39 -14.82 9.46
CA PRO A 97 5.27 -13.37 9.33
C PRO A 97 3.91 -12.95 8.74
N PHE A 98 3.33 -11.87 9.27
CA PHE A 98 2.07 -11.31 8.76
C PHE A 98 2.35 -10.50 7.49
N ALA A 99 2.40 -11.20 6.36
CA ALA A 99 2.83 -10.62 5.10
C ALA A 99 1.64 -10.33 4.15
N ILE A 100 1.58 -9.11 3.65
CA ILE A 100 0.61 -8.66 2.64
C ILE A 100 1.33 -8.35 1.32
N ASN A 101 0.65 -8.62 0.21
CA ASN A 101 1.08 -8.28 -1.14
C ASN A 101 0.13 -7.22 -1.70
N ILE A 102 0.69 -6.26 -2.42
CA ILE A 102 -0.05 -5.20 -3.10
C ILE A 102 0.24 -5.28 -4.58
N SER A 103 -0.84 -5.32 -5.37
CA SER A 103 -0.77 -5.43 -6.82
C SER A 103 -1.58 -4.32 -7.47
N ARG A 104 -1.05 -3.72 -8.54
CA ARG A 104 -1.77 -2.77 -9.38
C ARG A 104 -2.75 -3.53 -10.27
N ILE A 105 -3.95 -2.99 -10.41
CA ILE A 105 -5.02 -3.60 -11.21
C ILE A 105 -5.51 -2.63 -12.30
N GLU A 106 -6.26 -3.14 -13.26
CA GLU A 106 -6.99 -2.29 -14.20
C GLU A 106 -7.90 -1.30 -13.45
N PRO A 107 -7.94 -0.01 -13.86
CA PRO A 107 -8.61 1.04 -13.11
C PRO A 107 -10.14 1.04 -13.32
N THR A 108 -10.79 -0.09 -13.02
CA THR A 108 -12.22 -0.35 -13.25
C THR A 108 -12.99 -0.74 -11.98
N LEU A 109 -12.43 -0.51 -10.78
CA LEU A 109 -13.17 -0.65 -9.52
C LEU A 109 -14.39 0.27 -9.48
N VAL A 110 -15.49 -0.26 -8.96
CA VAL A 110 -16.77 0.45 -8.78
C VAL A 110 -17.26 0.27 -7.35
N ASN A 111 -17.43 1.36 -6.62
CA ASN A 111 -17.96 1.37 -5.26
C ASN A 111 -19.38 0.76 -5.21
N GLY A 112 -19.56 -0.34 -4.48
CA GLY A 112 -20.83 -1.07 -4.45
C GLY A 112 -21.18 -1.80 -5.75
N GLY A 113 -20.24 -1.93 -6.68
CA GLY A 113 -20.40 -2.68 -7.94
C GLY A 113 -19.40 -3.83 -8.11
N THR A 114 -18.16 -3.65 -7.65
CA THR A 114 -17.13 -4.69 -7.73
C THR A 114 -17.36 -5.79 -6.69
N THR A 115 -17.20 -7.05 -7.12
CA THR A 115 -17.31 -8.26 -6.31
C THR A 115 -16.03 -9.09 -6.41
N TRP A 116 -15.91 -10.17 -5.63
CA TRP A 116 -14.83 -11.13 -5.80
C TRP A 116 -14.75 -11.69 -7.23
N ASN A 117 -15.89 -12.00 -7.84
CA ASN A 117 -15.95 -12.59 -9.18
C ASN A 117 -15.76 -11.57 -10.32
N THR A 118 -15.91 -10.28 -10.03
CA THR A 118 -15.82 -9.19 -11.02
C THR A 118 -14.66 -8.23 -10.73
N LYS A 119 -13.76 -8.60 -9.81
CA LYS A 119 -12.57 -7.81 -9.48
C LYS A 119 -11.71 -7.62 -10.72
N PRO A 120 -11.13 -6.42 -10.94
CA PRO A 120 -10.33 -6.15 -12.12
C PRO A 120 -9.07 -7.02 -12.19
N ALA A 121 -8.55 -7.21 -13.40
CA ALA A 121 -7.34 -8.01 -13.61
C ALA A 121 -6.10 -7.32 -13.02
N THR A 122 -5.18 -8.13 -12.47
CA THR A 122 -3.87 -7.67 -12.03
C THR A 122 -3.00 -7.29 -13.22
N ILE A 123 -2.48 -6.07 -13.22
CA ILE A 123 -1.49 -5.59 -14.18
C ILE A 123 -0.09 -6.03 -13.75
N GLU A 124 0.26 -5.78 -12.47
CA GLU A 124 1.58 -6.10 -11.93
C GLU A 124 1.58 -6.14 -10.40
N HIS A 125 2.54 -6.88 -9.83
CA HIS A 125 2.84 -6.83 -8.39
C HIS A 125 3.74 -5.63 -8.10
N VAL A 126 3.38 -4.82 -7.09
CA VAL A 126 4.09 -3.57 -6.79
C VAL A 126 4.75 -3.56 -5.42
N ALA A 127 4.24 -4.28 -4.42
CA ALA A 127 4.87 -4.30 -3.10
C ALA A 127 4.55 -5.56 -2.27
N ILE A 128 5.43 -5.87 -1.31
CA ILE A 128 5.21 -6.85 -0.25
C ILE A 128 5.69 -6.25 1.07
N PHE A 129 4.82 -6.24 2.07
CA PHE A 129 5.11 -5.76 3.41
C PHE A 129 4.96 -6.87 4.45
N ILE A 130 5.84 -6.88 5.44
CA ILE A 130 5.66 -7.62 6.70
C ILE A 130 5.16 -6.65 7.76
N LEU A 131 4.06 -7.02 8.42
CA LEU A 131 3.39 -6.22 9.44
C LEU A 131 3.81 -6.68 10.83
N ASP A 132 4.12 -5.71 11.69
CA ASP A 132 4.40 -5.91 13.11
C ASP A 132 3.69 -4.82 13.93
N LYS A 133 2.88 -5.22 14.90
CA LYS A 133 2.08 -4.27 15.70
C LYS A 133 2.91 -3.35 16.59
N ASP A 134 4.13 -3.75 16.93
CA ASP A 134 5.01 -3.04 17.86
C ASP A 134 6.16 -2.33 17.12
N LEU A 135 6.63 -2.90 16.01
CA LEU A 135 7.75 -2.40 15.22
C LEU A 135 7.33 -1.63 13.95
N GLY A 136 6.06 -1.73 13.54
CA GLY A 136 5.55 -1.07 12.35
C GLY A 136 5.61 -2.00 11.13
N THR A 137 6.02 -1.48 9.98
CA THR A 137 6.00 -2.21 8.72
C THR A 137 7.41 -2.33 8.15
N SER A 138 7.69 -3.47 7.52
CA SER A 138 8.93 -3.73 6.78
C SER A 138 8.61 -4.02 5.32
N GLU A 139 9.12 -3.20 4.41
CA GLU A 139 9.03 -3.45 2.98
C GLU A 139 10.06 -4.50 2.57
N ILE A 140 9.59 -5.62 2.02
CA ILE A 140 10.44 -6.72 1.52
C ILE A 140 10.66 -6.59 0.01
N PHE A 141 9.69 -6.01 -0.68
CA PHE A 141 9.74 -5.70 -2.09
C PHE A 141 8.90 -4.44 -2.31
N GLY A 142 9.41 -3.51 -3.11
CA GLY A 142 8.61 -2.39 -3.59
C GLY A 142 9.15 -1.87 -4.91
N LYS A 143 8.20 -1.55 -5.79
CA LYS A 143 8.46 -1.09 -7.15
C LYS A 143 8.03 0.37 -7.27
N TRP A 144 8.91 1.15 -7.90
CA TRP A 144 8.60 2.49 -8.38
C TRP A 144 7.98 2.38 -9.77
N PHE A 145 6.93 3.17 -10.03
CA PHE A 145 6.21 3.16 -11.30
C PHE A 145 5.80 4.57 -11.71
N ASP A 146 5.61 4.79 -13.01
CA ASP A 146 5.10 6.07 -13.49
C ASP A 146 3.71 6.33 -12.92
N CYS A 147 3.50 7.51 -12.34
CA CYS A 147 2.19 7.87 -11.79
C CYS A 147 1.11 7.85 -12.89
N PRO A 148 0.03 7.07 -12.72
CA PRO A 148 -1.07 7.09 -13.68
C PRO A 148 -1.81 8.44 -13.60
N LYS A 149 -2.43 8.86 -14.70
CA LYS A 149 -3.24 10.08 -14.70
C LYS A 149 -4.64 9.80 -14.14
N GLY A 150 -5.08 10.61 -13.18
CA GLY A 150 -6.44 10.57 -12.65
C GLY A 150 -6.61 9.58 -11.49
N VAL A 151 -6.47 8.27 -11.73
CA VAL A 151 -6.68 7.25 -10.68
C VAL A 151 -5.62 6.17 -10.68
N ALA A 152 -5.32 5.66 -9.48
CA ALA A 152 -4.50 4.48 -9.28
C ALA A 152 -5.26 3.46 -8.41
N GLN A 153 -5.38 2.22 -8.88
CA GLN A 153 -6.13 1.17 -8.22
C GLN A 153 -5.27 -0.04 -7.92
N PHE A 154 -5.47 -0.60 -6.73
CA PHE A 154 -4.69 -1.72 -6.23
C PHE A 154 -5.59 -2.73 -5.52
N ILE A 155 -5.09 -3.96 -5.41
CA ILE A 155 -5.59 -4.96 -4.48
C ILE A 155 -4.51 -5.29 -3.47
N ILE A 156 -4.93 -5.46 -2.22
CA ILE A 156 -4.13 -5.93 -1.11
C ILE A 156 -4.64 -7.32 -0.74
N HIS A 157 -3.75 -8.29 -0.72
CA HIS A 157 -4.09 -9.68 -0.43
C HIS A 157 -2.98 -10.38 0.38
N PRO A 158 -3.24 -11.56 0.95
CA PRO A 158 -2.21 -12.33 1.65
C PRO A 158 -1.01 -12.62 0.73
N ALA A 159 0.22 -12.46 1.22
CA ALA A 159 1.43 -12.70 0.42
C ALA A 159 1.82 -14.18 0.28
N GLY A 160 1.15 -15.08 1.01
CA GLY A 160 1.45 -16.50 0.99
C GLY A 160 0.30 -17.35 1.53
N ALA A 161 0.51 -18.66 1.62
CA ALA A 161 -0.53 -19.64 1.93
C ALA A 161 -0.74 -19.91 3.44
N ARG A 162 -0.29 -19.02 4.33
CA ARG A 162 -0.40 -19.19 5.79
C ARG A 162 -1.65 -18.50 6.31
N ASP A 163 -2.20 -19.00 7.42
CA ASP A 163 -3.28 -18.31 8.13
C ASP A 163 -2.87 -16.87 8.41
N LEU A 164 -3.70 -15.93 7.98
CA LEU A 164 -3.49 -14.50 8.15
C LEU A 164 -4.83 -13.82 8.37
N GLU A 165 -4.88 -12.89 9.31
CA GLU A 165 -5.87 -11.81 9.37
C GLU A 165 -5.10 -10.54 9.72
N ALA A 166 -5.06 -9.59 8.80
CA ALA A 166 -4.54 -8.24 9.01
C ALA A 166 -5.71 -7.26 8.89
N TYR A 167 -5.98 -6.54 9.97
CA TYR A 167 -7.05 -5.55 10.10
C TYR A 167 -6.46 -4.18 10.46
N TRP A 168 -6.97 -3.11 9.84
CA TRP A 168 -6.55 -1.73 10.15
C TRP A 168 -7.63 -0.71 9.76
N TYR A 169 -7.50 0.52 10.27
CA TYR A 169 -8.19 1.71 9.76
C TYR A 169 -7.25 2.55 8.90
N GLU A 170 -7.77 3.29 7.93
CA GLU A 170 -6.99 4.32 7.24
C GLU A 170 -7.00 5.62 8.06
N LEU A 171 -5.82 6.09 8.48
CA LEU A 171 -5.67 7.30 9.30
C LEU A 171 -4.50 8.16 8.79
N ASP A 172 -4.76 9.45 8.57
CA ASP A 172 -3.85 10.45 8.02
C ASP A 172 -3.04 11.21 9.09
N TYR A 173 -2.64 10.50 10.14
CA TYR A 173 -1.91 11.11 11.26
C TYR A 173 -0.61 11.79 10.80
N THR A 174 -0.31 12.92 11.44
CA THR A 174 0.89 13.71 11.14
C THR A 174 2.17 12.97 11.58
N MET A 175 3.33 13.39 11.05
CA MET A 175 4.62 12.84 11.50
C MET A 175 4.87 13.05 13.00
N ALA A 176 4.44 14.17 13.57
CA ALA A 176 4.53 14.42 15.01
C ALA A 176 3.70 13.43 15.85
N ASP A 177 2.68 12.85 15.22
CA ASP A 177 1.78 11.86 15.80
C ASP A 177 2.21 10.41 15.51
N GLY A 178 3.37 10.19 14.89
CA GLY A 178 3.88 8.87 14.51
C GLY A 178 3.65 8.48 13.05
N GLY A 179 3.11 9.39 12.24
CA GLY A 179 2.91 9.21 10.80
C GLY A 179 1.62 8.45 10.44
N PRO A 180 1.39 8.21 9.14
CA PRO A 180 0.21 7.52 8.62
C PRO A 180 -0.05 6.14 9.22
N HIS A 181 -1.28 5.66 9.07
CA HIS A 181 -1.67 4.28 9.38
C HIS A 181 -2.57 3.75 8.25
N GLY A 182 -2.15 2.65 7.63
CA GLY A 182 -2.78 2.10 6.42
C GLY A 182 -1.94 2.32 5.16
N ILE A 183 -2.58 2.18 3.99
CA ILE A 183 -1.90 2.26 2.69
C ILE A 183 -1.83 3.70 2.19
N THR A 184 -0.70 4.08 1.59
CA THR A 184 -0.53 5.38 0.95
C THR A 184 0.02 5.24 -0.47
N LEU A 185 -0.29 6.22 -1.31
CA LEU A 185 0.36 6.42 -2.60
C LEU A 185 1.26 7.66 -2.50
N GLU A 186 2.57 7.42 -2.46
CA GLU A 186 3.59 8.44 -2.34
C GLU A 186 4.06 8.86 -3.74
N MET A 187 4.13 10.17 -3.98
CA MET A 187 4.43 10.75 -5.29
C MET A 187 5.68 11.60 -5.23
N PHE A 188 6.52 11.48 -6.26
CA PHE A 188 7.84 12.08 -6.29
C PHE A 188 8.09 12.86 -7.59
N ALA A 189 8.79 13.98 -7.44
CA ALA A 189 9.37 14.72 -8.55
C ALA A 189 10.70 14.07 -8.98
N ARG A 190 11.04 14.22 -10.27
CA ARG A 190 12.36 13.86 -10.82
C ARG A 190 13.35 15.00 -10.64
#